data_AF-A0A370K7G5-F1
#
_entry.id   AF-A0A370K7G5-F1
#
_cell.length_a   1.000
_cell.length_b   1.000
_cell.length_c   1.000
_cell.angle_alpha   90.00
_cell.angle_beta   90.00
_cell.angle_gamma   90.00
#
_symmetry.space_group_name_H-M   'P 1'
#
loop_
_entity.id
_entity.type
_entity.pdbx_description
1 polymer ?
#
loop_
_entity_poly.entity_id
_entity_poly.type
_entity_poly.pdbx_seq_one_letter_code
_entity_poly.pdbx_strand_id
1 'polypeptide(L)'
;MSHVRVPRYNALIRRGIDDRDLYRRALGQVREPGLQALLQENLHTLDALIADLQKQMHSSGHVPARHGTLAGALRSALAELTTGASANRDAAWIHCLARNECALLRRFEEQMAHASDESARVLSVQLSRLHGIHSDIHCLAGTTHG
;
A
#
# COMPACT_ATOMS: atom_id res chain seq x y z
N MET A 1 1.11 30.43 -6.13
CA MET A 1 1.73 29.88 -4.89
C MET A 1 1.47 28.37 -4.85
N SER A 2 2.40 27.55 -5.34
CA SER A 2 2.17 26.11 -5.66
C SER A 2 2.82 25.11 -4.69
N HIS A 3 3.35 25.55 -3.55
CA HIS A 3 4.24 24.77 -2.69
C HIS A 3 3.56 23.68 -1.83
N VAL A 4 2.22 23.60 -1.80
CA VAL A 4 1.49 22.64 -0.95
C VAL A 4 1.38 21.23 -1.58
N ARG A 5 1.64 21.09 -2.89
CA ARG A 5 1.40 19.84 -3.65
C ARG A 5 2.51 18.78 -3.49
N VAL A 6 3.77 19.21 -3.42
CA VAL A 6 4.97 18.34 -3.36
C VAL A 6 5.04 17.46 -2.10
N PRO A 7 4.82 17.99 -0.87
CA PRO A 7 4.95 17.15 0.32
C PRO A 7 3.88 16.05 0.39
N ARG A 8 2.71 16.27 -0.21
CA ARG A 8 1.60 15.30 -0.21
C ARG A 8 1.84 14.15 -1.18
N TYR A 9 2.27 14.43 -2.42
CA TYR A 9 2.68 13.38 -3.36
C TYR A 9 3.85 12.56 -2.82
N ASN A 10 4.84 13.24 -2.21
CA ASN A 10 5.92 12.52 -1.54
C ASN A 10 5.41 11.65 -0.39
N ALA A 11 4.48 12.12 0.44
CA ALA A 11 3.89 11.28 1.49
C ALA A 11 3.19 10.03 0.93
N LEU A 12 2.47 10.16 -0.19
CA LEU A 12 1.81 9.03 -0.87
C LEU A 12 2.83 8.06 -1.47
N ILE A 13 3.89 8.55 -2.12
CA ILE A 13 4.96 7.70 -2.68
C ILE A 13 5.68 6.93 -1.56
N ARG A 14 6.05 7.62 -0.47
CA ARG A 14 6.69 6.99 0.69
C ARG A 14 5.81 5.90 1.27
N ARG A 15 4.51 6.17 1.37
CA ARG A 15 3.54 5.21 1.89
C ARG A 15 3.36 4.01 0.95
N GLY A 16 3.26 4.22 -0.36
CA GLY A 16 3.21 3.13 -1.34
C GLY A 16 4.45 2.23 -1.25
N ILE A 17 5.65 2.82 -1.06
CA ILE A 17 6.88 2.07 -0.82
C ILE A 17 6.81 1.25 0.47
N ASP A 18 6.30 1.83 1.56
CA ASP A 18 6.12 1.10 2.83
C ASP A 18 5.20 -0.11 2.66
N ASP A 19 4.09 0.07 1.94
CA ASP A 19 3.13 -0.99 1.71
C ASP A 19 3.70 -2.07 0.78
N ARG A 20 4.41 -1.70 -0.30
CA ARG A 20 5.15 -2.67 -1.13
C ARG A 20 6.14 -3.50 -0.30
N ASP A 21 6.90 -2.86 0.59
CA ASP A 21 7.87 -3.57 1.42
C ASP A 21 7.20 -4.47 2.47
N LEU A 22 5.96 -4.15 2.89
CA LEU A 22 5.14 -5.04 3.71
C LEU A 22 4.64 -6.26 2.91
N TYR A 23 4.15 -6.07 1.68
CA TYR A 23 3.69 -7.17 0.82
C TYR A 23 4.84 -8.11 0.46
N ARG A 24 6.03 -7.56 0.16
CA ARG A 24 7.22 -8.37 -0.11
C ARG A 24 7.58 -9.28 1.07
N ARG A 25 7.40 -8.78 2.29
CA ARG A 25 7.64 -9.56 3.51
C ARG A 25 6.56 -10.60 3.75
N ALA A 26 5.29 -10.22 3.58
CA ALA A 26 4.18 -11.17 3.65
C ALA A 26 4.38 -12.33 2.65
N LEU A 27 4.80 -12.03 1.42
CA LEU A 27 5.10 -13.04 0.39
C LEU A 27 6.16 -14.06 0.84
N GLY A 28 7.18 -13.60 1.57
CA GLY A 28 8.23 -14.48 2.11
C GLY A 28 7.80 -15.32 3.31
N GLN A 29 6.64 -15.02 3.93
CA GLN A 29 6.15 -15.68 5.14
C GLN A 29 4.92 -16.56 4.89
N VAL A 30 4.10 -16.20 3.91
CA VAL A 30 2.90 -16.93 3.53
C VAL A 30 3.27 -18.25 2.87
N ARG A 31 2.60 -19.34 3.27
CA ARG A 31 2.82 -20.68 2.70
C ARG A 31 1.80 -21.05 1.62
N GLU A 32 0.62 -20.43 1.67
CA GLU A 32 -0.47 -20.68 0.72
C GLU A 32 -0.15 -20.13 -0.69
N PRO A 33 -0.07 -20.99 -1.73
CA PRO A 33 0.33 -20.57 -3.08
C PRO A 33 -0.69 -19.64 -3.74
N GLY A 34 -1.99 -19.80 -3.44
CA GLY A 34 -3.02 -18.88 -3.92
C GLY A 34 -2.86 -17.47 -3.34
N LEU A 35 -2.51 -17.37 -2.06
CA LEU A 35 -2.25 -16.09 -1.41
C LEU A 35 -0.93 -15.48 -1.91
N GLN A 36 0.09 -16.28 -2.18
CA GLN A 36 1.33 -15.79 -2.79
C GLN A 36 1.11 -15.17 -4.17
N ALA A 37 0.32 -15.81 -5.03
CA ALA A 37 0.00 -15.27 -6.36
C ALA A 37 -0.72 -13.92 -6.27
N LEU A 38 -1.73 -13.81 -5.39
CA LEU A 38 -2.46 -12.56 -5.15
C LEU A 38 -1.56 -11.47 -4.55
N LEU A 39 -0.68 -11.82 -3.61
CA LEU A 39 0.31 -10.90 -3.07
C LEU A 39 1.28 -10.40 -4.15
N GLN A 40 1.72 -11.25 -5.07
CA GLN A 40 2.58 -10.86 -6.19
C GLN A 40 1.87 -9.91 -7.15
N GLU A 41 0.62 -10.18 -7.50
CA GLU A 41 -0.19 -9.32 -8.37
C GLU A 41 -0.41 -7.93 -7.74
N ASN A 42 -0.75 -7.91 -6.45
CA ASN A 42 -0.90 -6.68 -5.69
C ASN A 42 0.42 -5.89 -5.61
N LEU A 43 1.54 -6.60 -5.40
CA LEU A 43 2.88 -5.99 -5.35
C LEU A 43 3.26 -5.36 -6.71
N HIS A 44 2.96 -6.03 -7.82
CA HIS A 44 3.16 -5.49 -9.16
C HIS A 44 2.30 -4.24 -9.40
N THR A 45 1.04 -4.26 -8.94
CA THR A 45 0.14 -3.12 -9.03
C THR A 45 0.65 -1.93 -8.21
N LEU A 46 1.15 -2.18 -7.00
CA LEU A 46 1.77 -1.16 -6.14
C LEU A 46 3.05 -0.58 -6.76
N ASP A 47 3.92 -1.41 -7.34
CA ASP A 47 5.14 -0.92 -8.03
C ASP A 47 4.79 -0.03 -9.23
N ALA A 48 3.79 -0.41 -10.03
CA ALA A 48 3.29 0.41 -11.14
C ALA A 48 2.70 1.75 -10.65
N LEU A 49 1.96 1.73 -9.54
CA LEU A 49 1.40 2.93 -8.91
C LEU A 49 2.51 3.87 -8.41
N ILE A 50 3.52 3.35 -7.73
CA ILE A 50 4.67 4.12 -7.23
C ILE A 50 5.42 4.76 -8.40
N ALA A 51 5.68 3.99 -9.46
CA ALA A 51 6.38 4.48 -10.65
C ALA A 51 5.61 5.62 -11.35
N ASP A 52 4.29 5.50 -11.47
CA ASP A 52 3.43 6.53 -12.06
C ASP A 52 3.44 7.83 -11.24
N LEU A 53 3.31 7.72 -9.91
CA LEU A 53 3.39 8.87 -9.00
C LEU A 53 4.77 9.56 -9.05
N GLN A 54 5.85 8.78 -9.12
CA GLN A 54 7.21 9.30 -9.27
C GLN A 54 7.40 10.01 -10.62
N LYS A 55 6.84 9.46 -11.69
CA LYS A 55 6.90 10.05 -13.04
C LYS A 55 6.15 11.38 -13.11
N GLN A 56 4.97 11.47 -12.51
CA GLN A 56 4.20 12.72 -12.41
C GLN A 56 4.91 13.80 -11.58
N MET A 57 5.56 13.40 -10.48
CA MET A 57 6.39 14.30 -9.68
C MET A 57 7.57 14.85 -10.50
N HIS A 58 8.20 13.98 -11.28
CA HIS A 58 9.32 14.36 -12.14
C HIS A 58 8.88 15.29 -13.28
N SER A 59 7.76 15.02 -13.94
CA SER A 59 7.20 15.88 -15.00
C SER A 59 6.76 17.25 -14.46
N SER A 60 6.39 17.31 -13.19
CA SER A 60 6.07 18.57 -12.49
C SER A 60 7.32 19.34 -12.03
N GLY A 61 8.52 18.86 -12.30
CA GLY A 61 9.79 19.51 -11.93
C GLY A 61 10.18 19.33 -10.45
N HIS A 62 9.60 18.35 -9.75
CA HIS A 62 9.84 18.10 -8.33
C HIS A 62 10.63 16.81 -8.08
N VAL A 63 11.31 16.74 -6.93
CA VAL A 63 12.11 15.57 -6.54
C VAL A 63 11.23 14.51 -5.89
N PRO A 64 11.05 13.33 -6.52
CA PRO A 64 10.28 12.23 -5.95
C PRO A 64 10.94 11.61 -4.73
N ALA A 65 10.11 11.18 -3.78
CA ALA A 65 10.55 10.33 -2.69
C ALA A 65 10.99 8.96 -3.25
N ARG A 66 12.17 8.49 -2.83
CA ARG A 66 12.76 7.22 -3.27
C ARG A 66 12.72 6.13 -2.19
N HIS A 67 12.33 6.49 -0.97
CA HIS A 67 12.36 5.60 0.18
C HIS A 67 11.06 5.73 0.96
N GLY A 68 10.66 4.67 1.66
CA GLY A 68 9.50 4.66 2.54
C GLY A 68 9.65 5.55 3.79
N THR A 69 8.80 5.32 4.78
CA THR A 69 8.91 5.90 6.11
C THR A 69 9.52 4.90 7.10
N LEU A 70 10.30 5.43 8.04
CA LEU A 70 10.84 4.62 9.15
C LEU A 70 9.71 3.98 9.99
N ALA A 71 8.55 4.64 10.05
CA ALA A 71 7.35 4.10 10.70
C ALA A 71 6.77 2.88 9.97
N GLY A 72 6.85 2.83 8.64
CA GLY A 72 6.48 1.66 7.84
C GLY A 72 7.39 0.48 8.14
N ALA A 73 8.71 0.70 8.14
CA ALA A 73 9.69 -0.32 8.47
C ALA A 73 9.51 -0.90 9.89
N LEU A 74 9.26 -0.03 10.88
CA LEU A 74 9.00 -0.44 12.26
C LEU A 74 7.69 -1.24 12.38
N ARG A 75 6.64 -0.83 11.66
CA ARG A 75 5.34 -1.51 11.66
C ARG A 75 5.43 -2.90 11.02
N SER A 76 6.21 -3.05 9.96
CA SER A 76 6.45 -4.36 9.36
C SER A 76 7.22 -5.29 10.29
N ALA A 77 8.26 -4.79 10.98
CA ALA A 77 8.98 -5.59 11.97
C ALA A 77 8.07 -6.04 13.13
N LEU A 78 7.17 -5.17 13.58
CA LEU A 78 6.14 -5.50 14.58
C LEU A 78 5.16 -6.57 14.07
N ALA A 79 4.72 -6.46 12.81
CA ALA A 79 3.86 -7.44 12.18
C ALA A 79 4.54 -8.83 12.09
N GLU A 80 5.81 -8.88 11.69
CA GLU A 80 6.62 -10.10 11.66
C GLU A 80 6.70 -10.77 13.04
N LEU A 81 6.92 -9.99 14.11
CA LEU A 81 6.95 -10.51 15.48
C LEU A 81 5.60 -11.08 15.93
N THR A 82 4.50 -10.38 15.64
CA THR A 82 3.15 -10.82 16.05
C THR A 82 2.64 -12.02 15.27
N THR A 83 2.99 -12.12 13.99
CA THR A 83 2.56 -13.23 13.11
C THR A 83 3.41 -14.48 13.33
N GLY A 84 4.70 -14.33 13.65
CA GLY A 84 5.60 -15.43 13.96
C GLY A 84 5.15 -16.31 15.14
N ALA A 85 4.44 -15.73 16.10
CA ALA A 85 3.94 -16.38 17.32
C ALA A 85 2.55 -17.04 17.18
N SER A 86 1.84 -16.84 16.07
CA SER A 86 0.47 -17.38 15.89
C SER A 86 0.50 -18.78 15.25
N ALA A 87 -0.36 -19.68 15.74
CA ALA A 87 -0.54 -21.02 15.16
C ALA A 87 -1.08 -20.99 13.72
N ASN A 88 -1.84 -19.94 13.36
CA ASN A 88 -2.29 -19.66 12.00
C ASN A 88 -1.59 -18.40 11.46
N ARG A 89 -0.33 -18.59 11.07
CA ARG A 89 0.56 -17.53 10.57
C ARG A 89 -0.01 -16.84 9.33
N ASP A 90 -0.62 -17.60 8.41
CA ASP A 90 -1.24 -17.06 7.19
C ASP A 90 -2.46 -16.17 7.52
N ALA A 91 -3.36 -16.61 8.39
CA ALA A 91 -4.51 -15.80 8.81
C ALA A 91 -4.09 -14.51 9.53
N ALA A 92 -3.06 -14.57 10.38
CA ALA A 92 -2.53 -13.39 11.06
C ALA A 92 -1.94 -12.37 10.06
N TRP A 93 -1.26 -12.83 9.01
CA TRP A 93 -0.77 -11.98 7.94
C TRP A 93 -1.90 -11.35 7.13
N ILE A 94 -2.93 -12.12 6.76
CA ILE A 94 -4.10 -11.61 6.04
C ILE A 94 -4.79 -10.51 6.83
N HIS A 95 -5.03 -10.71 8.14
CA HIS A 95 -5.62 -9.66 8.99
C HIS A 95 -4.73 -8.43 9.12
N CYS A 96 -3.41 -8.60 9.22
CA CYS A 96 -2.47 -7.48 9.28
C CYS A 96 -2.48 -6.67 7.98
N LEU A 97 -2.49 -7.34 6.83
CA LEU A 97 -2.58 -6.73 5.50
C LEU A 97 -3.89 -5.96 5.35
N ALA A 98 -5.03 -6.60 5.61
CA ALA A 98 -6.35 -5.97 5.51
C ALA A 98 -6.46 -4.71 6.38
N ARG A 99 -5.96 -4.75 7.62
CA ARG A 99 -5.96 -3.57 8.51
C ARG A 99 -5.05 -2.46 8.00
N ASN A 100 -3.90 -2.81 7.42
CA ASN A 100 -2.97 -1.83 6.87
C ASN A 100 -3.49 -1.20 5.58
N GLU A 101 -4.15 -1.98 4.72
CA GLU A 101 -4.86 -1.48 3.54
C GLU A 101 -6.00 -0.52 3.89
N CYS A 102 -6.87 -0.85 4.86
CA CYS A 102 -7.91 0.09 5.29
C CYS A 102 -7.29 1.42 5.78
N ALA A 103 -6.18 1.34 6.51
CA ALA A 103 -5.49 2.55 6.99
C ALA A 103 -4.83 3.34 5.84
N LEU A 104 -4.36 2.64 4.80
CA LEU A 104 -3.82 3.23 3.59
C LEU A 104 -4.91 3.94 2.80
N LEU A 105 -6.04 3.26 2.54
CA LEU A 105 -7.18 3.80 1.80
C LEU A 105 -7.70 5.08 2.44
N ARG A 106 -7.99 5.05 3.75
CA ARG A 106 -8.46 6.26 4.46
C ARG A 106 -7.49 7.42 4.32
N ARG A 107 -6.18 7.15 4.38
CA ARG A 107 -5.19 8.22 4.19
C ARG A 107 -5.14 8.72 2.75
N PHE A 108 -5.28 7.84 1.77
CA PHE A 108 -5.38 8.24 0.37
C PHE A 108 -6.64 9.11 0.14
N GLU A 109 -7.78 8.70 0.67
CA GLU A 109 -9.04 9.46 0.64
C GLU A 109 -8.89 10.84 1.31
N GLU A 110 -8.32 10.89 2.52
CA GLU A 110 -8.04 12.14 3.23
C GLU A 110 -7.13 13.07 2.41
N GLN A 111 -6.08 12.53 1.78
CA GLN A 111 -5.17 13.32 0.94
C GLN A 111 -5.86 13.77 -0.36
N MET A 112 -6.74 12.96 -0.95
CA MET A 112 -7.53 13.30 -2.13
C MET A 112 -8.55 14.40 -1.87
N ALA A 113 -9.22 14.38 -0.71
CA ALA A 113 -10.15 15.43 -0.30
C ALA A 113 -9.49 16.82 -0.23
N HIS A 114 -8.15 16.86 -0.12
CA HIS A 114 -7.36 18.08 -0.05
C HIS A 114 -6.51 18.32 -1.32
N ALA A 115 -6.66 17.50 -2.36
CA ALA A 115 -5.92 17.61 -3.62
C ALA A 115 -6.62 18.57 -4.61
N SER A 116 -5.85 19.25 -5.46
CA SER A 116 -6.40 20.03 -6.58
C SER A 116 -6.96 19.12 -7.68
N ASP A 117 -7.92 19.63 -8.47
CA ASP A 117 -8.65 18.89 -9.52
C ASP A 117 -7.78 18.05 -10.48
N GLU A 118 -6.64 18.59 -10.94
CA GLU A 118 -5.74 17.86 -11.85
C GLU A 118 -5.13 16.61 -11.18
N SER A 119 -4.68 16.77 -9.93
CA SER A 119 -4.11 15.69 -9.12
C SER A 119 -5.18 14.71 -8.68
N ALA A 120 -6.41 15.18 -8.43
CA ALA A 120 -7.53 14.36 -8.01
C ALA A 120 -7.92 13.32 -9.07
N ARG A 121 -7.82 13.67 -10.37
CA ARG A 121 -8.09 12.72 -11.48
C ARG A 121 -7.12 11.57 -11.54
N VAL A 122 -5.83 11.83 -11.34
CA VAL A 122 -4.85 10.74 -11.38
C VAL A 122 -4.91 9.91 -10.10
N LEU A 123 -5.09 10.58 -8.95
CA LEU A 123 -5.26 9.90 -7.67
C LEU A 123 -6.54 9.05 -7.63
N SER A 124 -7.63 9.45 -8.30
CA SER A 124 -8.86 8.65 -8.35
C SER A 124 -8.68 7.34 -9.13
N VAL A 125 -7.92 7.36 -10.22
CA VAL A 125 -7.55 6.13 -10.95
C VAL A 125 -6.70 5.21 -10.06
N GLN A 126 -5.76 5.79 -9.30
CA GLN A 126 -4.93 5.01 -8.37
C GLN A 126 -5.74 4.49 -7.17
N LEU A 127 -6.72 5.25 -6.68
CA LEU A 127 -7.60 4.86 -5.59
C LEU A 127 -8.53 3.71 -6.01
N SER A 128 -9.05 3.73 -7.23
CA SER A 128 -9.82 2.59 -7.79
C SER A 128 -8.99 1.31 -7.87
N ARG A 129 -7.69 1.40 -8.20
CA ARG A 129 -6.79 0.23 -8.20
C ARG A 129 -6.55 -0.28 -6.79
N LEU A 130 -6.33 0.61 -5.83
CA LEU A 130 -6.21 0.28 -4.40
C LEU A 130 -7.49 -0.34 -3.82
N HIS A 131 -8.66 0.12 -4.26
CA HIS A 131 -9.94 -0.51 -3.91
C HIS A 131 -10.06 -1.93 -4.44
N GLY A 132 -9.55 -2.21 -5.64
CA GLY A 132 -9.48 -3.58 -6.19
C GLY A 132 -8.64 -4.49 -5.30
N ILE A 133 -7.39 -4.08 -5.04
CA ILE A 133 -6.46 -4.79 -4.14
C ILE A 133 -7.11 -5.05 -2.77
N HIS A 134 -7.76 -4.03 -2.20
CA HIS A 134 -8.42 -4.13 -0.91
C HIS A 134 -9.60 -5.12 -0.93
N SER A 135 -10.42 -5.08 -1.98
CA SER A 135 -11.53 -6.02 -2.14
C SER A 135 -11.03 -7.45 -2.24
N ASP A 136 -9.92 -7.69 -2.96
CA ASP A 136 -9.34 -9.02 -3.12
C ASP A 136 -8.81 -9.57 -1.78
N ILE A 137 -8.09 -8.75 -1.02
CA ILE A 137 -7.59 -9.13 0.31
C ILE A 137 -8.72 -9.28 1.33
N HIS A 138 -9.77 -8.46 1.27
CA HIS A 138 -10.92 -8.59 2.16
C HIS A 138 -11.77 -9.82 1.84
N CYS A 139 -11.93 -10.16 0.56
CA CYS A 139 -12.55 -11.43 0.13
C CYS A 139 -11.76 -12.64 0.68
N LEU A 140 -10.44 -12.65 0.55
CA LEU A 140 -9.56 -13.67 1.14
C LEU A 140 -9.66 -13.76 2.67
N ALA A 141 -9.69 -12.61 3.34
CA ALA A 141 -9.84 -12.53 4.80
C ALA A 141 -11.18 -13.11 5.26
N GLY A 142 -12.26 -12.83 4.51
CA GLY A 142 -13.60 -13.38 4.77
C GLY A 142 -13.68 -14.89 4.57
N THR A 143 -12.94 -15.45 3.60
CA THR A 143 -12.91 -16.89 3.34
C THR A 143 -12.05 -17.69 4.33
N THR A 144 -11.18 -17.02 5.10
CA THR A 144 -10.31 -17.67 6.09
C THR A 144 -11.02 -17.92 7.44
N HIS A 145 -12.33 -17.64 7.53
CA HIS A 145 -13.20 -17.93 8.68
C HIS A 145 -14.00 -19.25 8.58
N GLY A 146 -13.64 -20.13 7.63
CA GLY A 146 -14.25 -21.46 7.46
C GLY A 146 -13.44 -22.59 8.07
#